data_AF-A0A2V2WNC4-F1
#
_entry.id   AF-A0A2V2WNC4-F1
#
_cell.length_a   1.000
_cell.length_b   1.000
_cell.length_c   1.000
_cell.angle_alpha   90.00
_cell.angle_beta   90.00
_cell.angle_gamma   90.00
#
_symmetry.space_group_name_H-M   'P 1'
#
loop_
_entity.id
_entity.type
_entity.pdbx_description
1 polymer ?
#
loop_
_entity_poly.entity_id
_entity_poly.type
_entity_poly.pdbx_seq_one_letter_code
_entity_poly.pdbx_strand_id
1 'polypeptide(L)'
;MESRVAEAESALAASEAQLGQVVLRAEHYQRVLREEMLRTARQAKSDARRALHQKHFELGQIAMWHSSGREVWVEGNRPKELIMQLEELSSRRDEVEELKKAAEKRVRQLVRSSDEDSMTPELQSALMESQEAMQLYTSEFAALGSSIQAVKQRQLELDHEKKAFLKEIRRVSDEDASEFMAVPAIGQGQRYVLMHLLGKGGFSEVWKAFDLQDARYVACKIHRVQREWSAQTRLHYRRHADRELAIMRTLQHPPHTTLRRV
;
A
#
# COMPACT_ATOMS: atom_id res chain seq x y z
N MET A 1 43.87 56.42 16.79
CA MET A 1 43.69 55.36 15.77
C MET A 1 43.91 53.98 16.37
N GLU A 2 44.98 53.78 17.17
CA GLU A 2 45.31 52.48 17.78
C GLU A 2 44.20 51.86 18.65
N SER A 3 43.50 52.65 19.49
CA SER A 3 42.39 52.11 20.30
C SER A 3 41.22 51.57 19.45
N ARG A 4 40.93 52.19 18.30
CA ARG A 4 39.88 51.71 17.38
C ARG A 4 40.30 50.45 16.64
N VAL A 5 41.59 50.26 16.40
CA VAL A 5 42.15 49.04 15.80
C VAL A 5 42.10 47.89 16.81
N ALA A 6 42.50 48.12 18.06
CA ALA A 6 42.43 47.12 19.12
C ALA A 6 40.98 46.67 19.42
N GLU A 7 40.01 47.60 19.41
CA GLU A 7 38.59 47.27 19.52
C GLU A 7 38.09 46.41 18.34
N ALA A 8 38.52 46.72 17.11
CA ALA A 8 38.15 45.96 15.92
C ALA A 8 38.77 44.54 15.92
N GLU A 9 40.02 44.40 16.36
CA GLU A 9 40.70 43.11 16.52
C GLU A 9 40.01 42.23 17.57
N SER A 10 39.63 42.82 18.70
CA SER A 10 38.87 42.12 19.76
C SER A 10 37.49 41.67 19.26
N ALA A 11 36.78 42.54 18.53
CA ALA A 11 35.48 42.20 17.93
C ALA A 11 35.58 41.10 16.87
N LEU A 12 36.65 41.12 16.05
CA LEU A 12 36.93 40.06 15.07
C LEU A 12 37.18 38.72 15.77
N ALA A 13 38.05 38.70 16.79
CA ALA A 13 38.33 37.49 17.56
C ALA A 13 37.08 36.92 18.24
N ALA A 14 36.20 37.79 18.76
CA ALA A 14 34.92 37.37 19.33
C ALA A 14 33.98 36.77 18.26
N SER A 15 33.93 37.37 17.07
CA SER A 15 33.14 36.86 15.93
C SER A 15 33.66 35.50 15.43
N GLU A 16 34.98 35.34 15.33
CA GLU A 16 35.62 34.07 14.97
C GLU A 16 35.32 32.97 16.00
N ALA A 17 35.38 33.30 17.29
CA ALA A 17 35.02 32.37 18.36
C ALA A 17 33.54 31.95 18.30
N GLN A 18 32.63 32.90 18.04
CA GLN A 18 31.20 32.62 17.85
C GLN A 18 30.96 31.74 16.63
N LEU A 19 31.62 32.04 15.51
CA LEU A 19 31.53 31.23 14.29
C LEU A 19 32.02 29.80 14.55
N GLY A 20 33.15 29.64 15.26
CA GLY A 20 33.66 28.33 15.68
C GLY A 20 32.65 27.53 16.50
N GLN A 21 31.97 28.17 17.46
CA GLN A 21 30.92 27.51 18.25
C GLN A 21 29.71 27.10 17.38
N VAL A 22 29.31 27.94 16.43
CA VAL A 22 28.20 27.62 15.51
C VAL A 22 28.57 26.44 14.61
N VAL A 23 29.79 26.39 14.09
CA VAL A 23 30.30 25.28 13.27
C VAL A 23 30.27 23.97 14.06
N LEU A 24 30.81 23.95 15.29
CA LEU A 24 30.81 22.75 16.13
C LEU A 24 29.39 22.25 16.43
N ARG A 25 28.45 23.16 16.70
CA ARG A 25 27.04 22.80 16.89
C ARG A 25 26.44 22.23 15.61
N ALA A 26 26.68 22.86 14.46
CA ALA A 26 26.18 22.40 13.17
C ALA A 26 26.71 20.99 12.83
N GLU A 27 28.00 20.74 13.04
CA GLU A 27 28.60 19.41 12.86
C GLU A 27 27.99 18.36 13.79
N HIS A 28 27.78 18.72 15.06
CA HIS A 28 27.10 17.85 16.03
C HIS A 28 25.67 17.51 15.57
N TYR A 29 24.90 18.51 15.16
CA TYR A 29 23.54 18.30 14.65
C TYR A 29 23.53 17.41 13.41
N GLN A 30 24.42 17.64 12.45
CA GLN A 30 24.52 16.81 11.25
C GLN A 30 24.86 15.36 11.57
N ARG A 31 25.76 15.13 12.52
CA ARG A 31 26.13 13.79 12.97
C ARG A 31 24.94 13.07 13.61
N VAL A 32 24.27 13.71 14.57
CA VAL A 32 23.11 13.13 15.26
C VAL A 32 21.97 12.87 14.28
N LEU A 33 21.68 13.83 13.40
CA LEU A 33 20.64 13.68 12.37
C LEU A 33 20.93 12.49 11.45
N ARG A 34 22.19 12.33 11.02
CA ARG A 34 22.60 11.17 10.22
C ARG A 34 22.39 9.86 10.96
N GLU A 35 22.85 9.76 12.21
CA GLU A 35 22.70 8.57 13.04
C GLU A 35 21.22 8.17 13.19
N GLU A 36 20.35 9.14 13.51
CA GLU A 36 18.92 8.91 13.68
C GLU A 36 18.21 8.53 12.36
N MET A 37 18.57 9.14 11.24
CA MET A 37 18.01 8.78 9.94
C MET A 37 18.44 7.38 9.49
N LEU A 38 19.68 6.98 9.78
CA LEU A 38 20.15 5.61 9.52
C LEU A 38 19.42 4.59 10.39
N ARG A 39 19.20 4.89 11.67
CA ARG A 39 18.40 4.05 12.57
C ARG A 39 16.97 3.89 12.05
N THR A 40 16.34 5.01 11.70
CA THR A 40 14.97 5.04 11.16
C THR A 40 14.86 4.22 9.88
N ALA A 41 15.84 4.34 8.97
CA ALA A 41 15.88 3.55 7.74
C ALA A 41 15.95 2.04 8.02
N ARG A 42 16.84 1.60 8.93
CA ARG A 42 16.95 0.18 9.32
C ARG A 42 15.67 -0.34 9.96
N GLN A 43 15.09 0.43 10.87
CA GLN A 43 13.85 0.07 11.54
C GLN A 43 12.69 -0.06 10.54
N ALA A 44 12.51 0.93 9.67
CA ALA A 44 11.46 0.89 8.65
C ALA A 44 11.59 -0.32 7.71
N LYS A 45 12.82 -0.68 7.32
CA LYS A 45 13.10 -1.90 6.54
C LYS A 45 12.68 -3.17 7.29
N SER A 46 13.05 -3.28 8.56
CA SER A 46 12.65 -4.42 9.40
C SER A 46 11.14 -4.50 9.59
N ASP A 47 10.48 -3.37 9.81
CA ASP A 47 9.04 -3.30 10.04
C ASP A 47 8.25 -3.65 8.77
N ALA A 48 8.71 -3.21 7.59
CA ALA A 48 8.09 -3.60 6.32
C ALA A 48 8.13 -5.13 6.11
N ARG A 49 9.28 -5.78 6.39
CA ARG A 49 9.42 -7.24 6.29
C ARG A 49 8.52 -7.96 7.30
N ARG A 50 8.45 -7.47 8.54
CA ARG A 50 7.57 -8.02 9.58
C ARG A 50 6.09 -7.89 9.19
N ALA A 51 5.69 -6.73 8.68
CA ALA A 51 4.32 -6.49 8.22
C ALA A 51 3.94 -7.43 7.07
N LEU A 52 4.86 -7.69 6.14
CA LEU A 52 4.65 -8.69 5.09
C LEU A 52 4.44 -10.09 5.69
N HIS A 53 5.31 -10.51 6.62
CA HIS A 53 5.22 -11.82 7.25
C HIS A 53 3.91 -12.02 8.02
N GLN A 54 3.42 -10.99 8.72
CA GLN A 54 2.16 -11.06 9.46
C GLN A 54 0.96 -11.28 8.51
N LYS A 55 0.95 -10.61 7.36
CA LYS A 55 -0.15 -10.71 6.39
C LYS A 55 -0.14 -11.99 5.54
N HIS A 56 0.94 -12.78 5.56
CA HIS A 56 1.02 -14.02 4.77
C HIS A 56 -0.09 -15.02 5.11
N PHE A 57 -0.47 -15.14 6.38
CA PHE A 57 -1.53 -16.06 6.79
C PHE A 57 -2.93 -15.56 6.41
N GLU A 58 -3.12 -14.24 6.42
CA GLU A 58 -4.43 -13.62 6.13
C GLU A 58 -4.69 -13.55 4.63
N LEU A 59 -3.75 -13.00 3.86
CA LEU A 59 -3.91 -12.76 2.42
C LEU A 59 -3.38 -13.91 1.57
N GLY A 60 -2.23 -14.48 1.95
CA GLY A 60 -1.57 -15.53 1.20
C GLY A 60 -0.07 -15.28 1.04
N GLN A 61 0.60 -16.22 0.38
CA GLN A 61 2.05 -16.21 0.19
C GLN A 61 2.45 -16.79 -1.17
N ILE A 62 3.66 -16.44 -1.61
CA ILE A 62 4.29 -17.05 -2.80
C ILE A 62 5.02 -18.30 -2.36
N ALA A 63 4.68 -19.45 -2.94
CA ALA A 63 5.33 -20.74 -2.69
C ALA A 63 5.91 -21.31 -3.99
N MET A 64 7.00 -22.10 -3.88
CA MET A 64 7.58 -22.81 -5.01
C MET A 64 6.87 -24.14 -5.26
N TRP A 65 6.46 -24.39 -6.50
CA TRP A 65 5.87 -25.67 -6.89
C TRP A 65 6.93 -26.76 -7.05
N HIS A 66 6.72 -27.90 -6.39
CA HIS A 66 7.70 -28.92 -6.01
C HIS A 66 8.41 -29.61 -7.18
N SER A 67 7.89 -29.51 -8.40
CA SER A 67 8.43 -30.20 -9.59
C SER A 67 8.90 -29.28 -10.72
N SER A 68 8.50 -28.00 -10.73
CA SER A 68 8.74 -27.11 -11.87
C SER A 68 9.52 -25.85 -11.52
N GLY A 69 9.77 -25.58 -10.22
CA GLY A 69 10.40 -24.33 -9.77
C GLY A 69 9.54 -23.10 -10.05
N ARG A 70 8.27 -23.27 -10.43
CA ARG A 70 7.36 -22.15 -10.68
C ARG A 70 6.85 -21.59 -9.36
N GLU A 71 6.85 -20.26 -9.27
CA GLU A 71 6.20 -19.53 -8.19
C GLU A 71 4.68 -19.59 -8.36
N VAL A 72 3.98 -19.98 -7.30
CA VAL A 72 2.52 -20.06 -7.25
C VAL A 72 2.02 -19.31 -6.02
N TRP A 73 0.94 -18.55 -6.20
CA TRP A 73 0.25 -17.90 -5.10
C TRP A 73 -0.61 -18.90 -4.33
N VAL A 74 -0.42 -18.96 -3.01
CA VAL A 74 -1.23 -19.77 -2.09
C VAL A 74 -2.10 -18.83 -1.27
N GLU A 75 -3.42 -18.96 -1.41
CA GLU A 75 -4.39 -18.11 -0.70
C GLU A 75 -4.34 -18.31 0.82
N GLY A 76 -4.43 -17.19 1.54
CA GLY A 76 -4.55 -17.14 3.00
C GLY A 76 -5.95 -17.49 3.50
N ASN A 77 -6.20 -17.27 4.79
CA ASN A 77 -7.44 -17.64 5.46
C ASN A 77 -8.61 -16.72 5.08
N ARG A 78 -8.35 -15.42 4.96
CA ARG A 78 -9.42 -14.41 4.78
C ARG A 78 -10.17 -14.56 3.44
N PRO A 79 -9.50 -14.81 2.29
CA PRO A 79 -10.22 -15.13 1.06
C PRO A 79 -11.08 -16.40 1.19
N LYS A 80 -10.57 -17.45 1.85
CA LYS A 80 -11.28 -18.72 2.03
C LYS A 80 -12.53 -18.53 2.90
N GLU A 81 -12.41 -17.79 4.01
CA GLU A 81 -13.54 -17.47 4.88
C GLU A 81 -14.65 -16.72 4.14
N LEU A 82 -14.29 -15.74 3.29
CA LEU A 82 -15.29 -15.02 2.49
C LEU A 82 -15.95 -15.89 1.44
N ILE A 83 -15.22 -16.85 0.84
CA ILE A 83 -15.79 -17.83 -0.09
C ILE A 83 -16.80 -18.71 0.64
N MET A 84 -16.42 -19.29 1.79
CA MET A 84 -17.31 -20.13 2.60
C MET A 84 -18.56 -19.35 3.05
N GLN A 85 -18.40 -18.12 3.53
CA GLN A 85 -19.54 -17.27 3.91
C GLN A 85 -20.47 -16.97 2.73
N LEU A 86 -19.92 -16.74 1.54
CA LEU A 86 -20.71 -16.49 0.35
C LEU A 86 -21.49 -17.73 -0.08
N GLU A 87 -20.87 -18.91 -0.01
CA GLU A 87 -21.51 -20.20 -0.29
C GLU A 87 -22.66 -20.47 0.70
N GLU A 88 -22.41 -20.29 2.00
CA GLU A 88 -23.43 -20.47 3.05
C GLU A 88 -24.63 -19.53 2.85
N LEU A 89 -24.38 -18.23 2.65
CA LEU A 89 -25.45 -17.25 2.42
C LEU A 89 -26.22 -17.53 1.12
N SER A 90 -25.54 -17.99 0.08
CA SER A 90 -26.19 -18.34 -1.20
C SER A 90 -27.08 -19.57 -1.04
N SER A 91 -26.58 -20.63 -0.37
CA SER A 91 -27.37 -21.82 -0.06
C SER A 91 -28.61 -21.46 0.77
N ARG A 92 -28.43 -20.65 1.82
CA ARG A 92 -29.56 -20.20 2.66
C ARG A 92 -30.57 -19.37 1.87
N ARG A 93 -30.10 -18.53 0.96
CA ARG A 93 -30.99 -17.73 0.10
C ARG A 93 -31.82 -18.61 -0.83
N ASP A 94 -31.22 -19.63 -1.42
CA ASP A 94 -31.91 -20.57 -2.32
C ASP A 94 -32.98 -21.37 -1.54
N GLU A 95 -32.68 -21.81 -0.32
CA GLU A 95 -33.67 -22.44 0.57
C GLU A 95 -34.87 -21.52 0.89
N VAL A 96 -34.59 -20.27 1.25
CA VAL A 96 -35.63 -19.27 1.56
C VAL A 96 -36.44 -18.92 0.31
N GLU A 97 -35.84 -18.94 -0.87
CA GLU A 97 -36.57 -18.74 -2.14
C GLU A 97 -37.61 -19.85 -2.38
N GLU A 98 -37.25 -21.11 -2.11
CA GLU A 98 -38.18 -22.24 -2.24
C GLU A 98 -39.27 -22.21 -1.17
N LEU A 99 -38.94 -21.85 0.07
CA LEU A 99 -39.92 -21.63 1.15
C LEU A 99 -40.90 -20.50 0.82
N LYS A 100 -40.39 -19.40 0.25
CA LYS A 100 -41.19 -18.27 -0.21
C LYS A 100 -42.15 -18.71 -1.32
N LYS A 101 -41.70 -19.44 -2.34
CA LYS A 101 -42.55 -19.98 -3.41
C LYS A 101 -43.61 -20.94 -2.87
N ALA A 102 -43.26 -21.78 -1.90
CA ALA A 102 -44.20 -22.69 -1.25
C ALA A 102 -45.28 -21.93 -0.46
N ALA A 103 -44.90 -20.90 0.29
CA ALA A 103 -45.85 -20.03 1.01
C ALA A 103 -46.76 -19.25 0.05
N GLU A 104 -46.21 -18.71 -1.05
CA GLU A 104 -46.99 -18.08 -2.13
C GLU A 104 -48.02 -19.02 -2.74
N LYS A 105 -47.64 -20.26 -3.03
CA LYS A 105 -48.55 -21.28 -3.54
C LYS A 105 -49.66 -21.61 -2.53
N ARG A 106 -49.31 -21.72 -1.23
CA ARG A 106 -50.26 -22.02 -0.16
C ARG A 106 -51.29 -20.90 0.01
N VAL A 107 -50.86 -19.64 0.03
CA VAL A 107 -51.80 -18.49 0.05
C VAL A 107 -52.72 -18.51 -1.16
N ARG A 108 -52.20 -18.71 -2.38
CA ARG A 108 -53.03 -18.79 -3.59
C ARG A 108 -54.04 -19.93 -3.54
N GLN A 109 -53.71 -21.05 -2.91
CA GLN A 109 -54.60 -22.18 -2.78
C GLN A 109 -55.71 -21.90 -1.75
N LEU A 110 -55.37 -21.30 -0.61
CA LEU A 110 -56.32 -20.92 0.45
C LEU A 110 -57.31 -19.83 -0.03
N VAL A 111 -56.83 -18.85 -0.80
CA VAL A 111 -57.66 -17.81 -1.43
C VAL A 111 -58.57 -18.37 -2.54
N ARG A 112 -58.20 -19.49 -3.16
CA ARG A 112 -59.07 -20.17 -4.14
C ARG A 112 -60.14 -21.05 -3.48
N SER A 113 -59.88 -21.56 -2.28
CA SER A 113 -60.85 -22.34 -1.50
C SER A 113 -61.83 -21.49 -0.70
N SER A 114 -61.62 -20.16 -0.64
CA SER A 114 -62.56 -19.23 -0.05
C SER A 114 -63.65 -18.88 -1.06
N ASP A 115 -64.80 -19.56 -1.00
CA ASP A 115 -66.04 -19.04 -1.58
C ASP A 115 -66.66 -18.00 -0.62
N GLU A 116 -67.26 -16.94 -1.15
CA GLU A 116 -67.70 -15.75 -0.37
C GLU A 116 -68.73 -16.04 0.74
N ASP A 117 -69.41 -17.19 0.71
CA ASP A 117 -70.50 -17.55 1.64
C ASP A 117 -70.12 -18.58 2.72
N SER A 118 -68.87 -19.08 2.79
CA SER A 118 -68.49 -20.07 3.82
C SER A 118 -67.01 -19.99 4.26
N MET A 119 -66.58 -18.83 4.72
CA MET A 119 -65.27 -18.69 5.36
C MET A 119 -65.31 -19.18 6.81
N THR A 120 -64.84 -20.41 7.03
CA THR A 120 -64.68 -20.92 8.40
C THR A 120 -63.56 -20.17 9.13
N PRO A 121 -63.68 -19.96 10.46
CA PRO A 121 -62.63 -19.33 11.27
C PRO A 121 -61.26 -20.00 11.12
N GLU A 122 -61.24 -21.32 10.93
CA GLU A 122 -60.02 -22.09 10.72
C GLU A 122 -59.34 -21.76 9.40
N LEU A 123 -60.12 -21.53 8.33
CA LEU A 123 -59.60 -21.15 7.02
C LEU A 123 -59.04 -19.72 7.03
N GLN A 124 -59.68 -18.80 7.77
CA GLN A 124 -59.18 -17.45 7.99
C GLN A 124 -57.85 -17.43 8.77
N SER A 125 -57.75 -18.21 9.86
CA SER A 125 -56.49 -18.34 10.62
C SER A 125 -55.36 -18.90 9.75
N ALA A 126 -55.62 -19.97 9.00
CA ALA A 126 -54.63 -20.59 8.14
C ALA A 126 -54.16 -19.66 7.00
N LEU A 127 -55.06 -18.82 6.47
CA LEU A 127 -54.72 -17.82 5.47
C LEU A 127 -53.81 -16.73 6.06
N MET A 128 -54.16 -16.22 7.25
CA MET A 128 -53.37 -15.21 7.96
C MET A 128 -51.96 -15.72 8.26
N GLU A 129 -51.83 -16.93 8.85
CA GLU A 129 -50.53 -17.57 9.11
C GLU A 129 -49.70 -17.74 7.83
N SER A 130 -50.34 -18.16 6.73
CA SER A 130 -49.64 -18.35 5.46
C SER A 130 -49.20 -17.02 4.82
N GLN A 131 -49.94 -15.93 5.05
CA GLN A 131 -49.57 -14.58 4.62
C GLN A 131 -48.40 -14.03 5.43
N GLU A 132 -48.42 -14.22 6.76
CA GLU A 132 -47.32 -13.83 7.65
C GLU A 132 -46.03 -14.59 7.30
N ALA A 133 -46.12 -15.91 7.10
CA ALA A 133 -44.98 -16.72 6.67
C ALA A 133 -44.38 -16.22 5.33
N MET A 134 -45.22 -15.84 4.36
CA MET A 134 -44.76 -15.27 3.10
C MET A 134 -44.03 -13.93 3.29
N GLN A 135 -44.55 -13.05 4.15
CA GLN A 135 -43.92 -11.76 4.45
C GLN A 135 -42.58 -11.96 5.15
N LEU A 136 -42.50 -12.90 6.09
CA LEU A 136 -41.25 -13.28 6.76
C LEU A 136 -40.20 -13.75 5.76
N TYR A 137 -40.51 -14.73 4.90
CA TYR A 137 -39.56 -15.22 3.89
C TYR A 137 -39.18 -14.15 2.88
N THR A 138 -40.09 -13.25 2.54
CA THR A 138 -39.79 -12.13 1.63
C THR A 138 -38.77 -11.16 2.25
N SER A 139 -38.94 -10.83 3.54
CA SER A 139 -38.00 -9.96 4.24
C SER A 139 -36.64 -10.64 4.48
N GLU A 140 -36.63 -11.93 4.85
CA GLU A 140 -35.41 -12.74 4.98
C GLU A 140 -34.65 -12.83 3.65
N PHE A 141 -35.33 -13.14 2.54
CA PHE A 141 -34.71 -13.22 1.21
C PHE A 141 -34.02 -11.89 0.81
N ALA A 142 -34.67 -10.76 1.10
CA ALA A 142 -34.10 -9.44 0.83
C ALA A 142 -32.88 -9.14 1.72
N ALA A 143 -32.94 -9.53 3.01
CA ALA A 143 -31.84 -9.38 3.96
C ALA A 143 -30.62 -10.25 3.57
N LEU A 144 -30.86 -11.50 3.16
CA LEU A 144 -29.82 -12.40 2.64
C LEU A 144 -29.20 -11.84 1.36
N GLY A 145 -30.03 -11.33 0.44
CA GLY A 145 -29.56 -10.65 -0.77
C GLY A 145 -28.61 -9.48 -0.44
N SER A 146 -28.97 -8.67 0.55
CA SER A 146 -28.13 -7.55 1.01
C SER A 146 -26.83 -8.02 1.66
N SER A 147 -26.89 -9.09 2.46
CA SER A 147 -25.72 -9.71 3.11
C SER A 147 -24.73 -10.29 2.09
N ILE A 148 -25.24 -10.96 1.04
CA ILE A 148 -24.43 -11.46 -0.08
C ILE A 148 -23.70 -10.30 -0.78
N GLN A 149 -24.39 -9.18 -1.04
CA GLN A 149 -23.75 -8.01 -1.65
C GLN A 149 -22.66 -7.42 -0.76
N ALA A 150 -22.88 -7.37 0.56
CA ALA A 150 -21.87 -6.92 1.51
C ALA A 150 -20.62 -7.83 1.52
N VAL A 151 -20.80 -9.16 1.45
CA VAL A 151 -19.67 -10.10 1.35
C VAL A 151 -18.91 -9.93 0.03
N LYS A 152 -19.61 -9.76 -1.09
CA LYS A 152 -18.98 -9.47 -2.40
C LYS A 152 -18.18 -8.17 -2.39
N GLN A 153 -18.70 -7.13 -1.73
CA GLN A 153 -17.98 -5.87 -1.57
C GLN A 153 -16.69 -6.06 -0.76
N ARG A 154 -16.72 -6.84 0.32
CA ARG A 154 -15.52 -7.20 1.09
C ARG A 154 -14.52 -8.01 0.27
N GLN A 155 -14.97 -8.89 -0.63
CA GLN A 155 -14.08 -9.60 -1.56
C GLN A 155 -13.35 -8.64 -2.50
N LEU A 156 -14.04 -7.63 -3.06
CA LEU A 156 -13.42 -6.62 -3.91
C LEU A 156 -12.38 -5.78 -3.15
N GLU A 157 -12.68 -5.41 -1.91
CA GLU A 157 -11.73 -4.71 -1.04
C GLU A 157 -10.50 -5.57 -0.75
N LEU A 158 -10.71 -6.86 -0.47
CA LEU A 158 -9.63 -7.82 -0.25
C LEU A 158 -8.77 -8.02 -1.50
N ASP A 159 -9.35 -8.01 -2.70
CA ASP A 159 -8.60 -8.07 -3.96
C ASP A 159 -7.73 -6.83 -4.18
N HIS A 160 -8.23 -5.64 -3.82
CA HIS A 160 -7.42 -4.42 -3.85
C HIS A 160 -6.28 -4.48 -2.84
N GLU A 161 -6.56 -4.95 -1.62
CA GLU A 161 -5.55 -5.16 -0.60
C GLU A 161 -4.49 -6.16 -1.05
N LYS A 162 -4.89 -7.30 -1.62
CA LYS A 162 -3.99 -8.31 -2.19
C LYS A 162 -3.12 -7.75 -3.32
N LYS A 163 -3.68 -6.93 -4.21
CA LYS A 163 -2.90 -6.25 -5.27
C LYS A 163 -1.84 -5.31 -4.68
N ALA A 164 -2.19 -4.55 -3.64
CA ALA A 164 -1.22 -3.69 -2.94
C ALA A 164 -0.14 -4.53 -2.23
N PHE A 165 -0.54 -5.63 -1.62
CA PHE A 165 0.34 -6.56 -0.93
C PHE A 165 1.36 -7.22 -1.86
N LEU A 166 0.92 -7.71 -3.02
CA LEU A 166 1.80 -8.27 -4.04
C LEU A 166 2.81 -7.25 -4.58
N LYS A 167 2.39 -5.99 -4.75
CA LYS A 167 3.31 -4.91 -5.12
C LYS A 167 4.36 -4.68 -4.04
N GLU A 168 3.97 -4.74 -2.76
CA GLU A 168 4.90 -4.55 -1.65
C GLU A 168 5.88 -5.72 -1.49
N ILE A 169 5.41 -6.97 -1.65
CA ILE A 169 6.29 -8.15 -1.70
C ILE A 169 7.36 -7.97 -2.78
N ARG A 170 6.95 -7.59 -3.99
CA ARG A 170 7.88 -7.34 -5.09
C ARG A 170 8.83 -6.19 -4.78
N ARG A 171 8.34 -5.08 -4.23
CA ARG A 171 9.15 -3.92 -3.86
C ARG A 171 10.22 -4.31 -2.83
N VAL A 172 9.88 -5.07 -1.80
CA VAL A 172 10.83 -5.56 -0.79
C VAL A 172 11.82 -6.54 -1.40
N SER A 173 11.37 -7.47 -2.26
CA SER A 173 12.28 -8.37 -2.98
C SER A 173 13.26 -7.62 -3.88
N ASP A 174 12.79 -6.59 -4.59
CA ASP A 174 13.62 -5.72 -5.44
C ASP A 174 14.61 -4.90 -4.60
N GLU A 175 14.19 -4.47 -3.40
CA GLU A 175 15.03 -3.77 -2.42
C GLU A 175 16.13 -4.69 -1.87
N ASP A 176 15.79 -5.93 -1.50
CA ASP A 176 16.73 -6.93 -1.00
C ASP A 176 17.76 -7.33 -2.06
N ALA A 177 17.34 -7.40 -3.32
CA ALA A 177 18.22 -7.71 -4.46
C ALA A 177 19.05 -6.51 -4.97
N SER A 178 18.85 -5.30 -4.42
CA SER A 178 19.59 -4.12 -4.86
C SER A 178 20.99 -4.03 -4.24
N GLU A 179 21.98 -3.67 -5.06
CA GLU A 179 23.34 -3.34 -4.59
C GLU A 179 23.34 -2.15 -3.61
N PHE A 180 22.33 -1.27 -3.70
CA PHE A 180 22.18 -0.11 -2.80
C PHE A 180 21.59 -0.47 -1.44
N MET A 181 21.13 -1.70 -1.24
CA MET A 181 20.66 -2.18 0.07
C MET A 181 21.74 -2.04 1.15
N ALA A 182 22.99 -2.38 0.78
CA ALA A 182 24.17 -2.29 1.63
C ALA A 182 24.78 -0.87 1.68
N VAL A 183 24.25 0.09 0.91
CA VAL A 183 24.77 1.46 0.84
C VAL A 183 23.90 2.38 1.71
N PRO A 184 24.37 2.77 2.92
CA PRO A 184 23.55 3.53 3.87
C PRO A 184 23.25 4.96 3.41
N ALA A 185 24.18 5.58 2.67
CA ALA A 185 24.03 6.94 2.17
C ALA A 185 24.83 7.17 0.88
N ILE A 186 24.34 8.06 0.02
CA ILE A 186 24.93 8.38 -1.28
C ILE A 186 25.17 9.89 -1.44
N GLY A 187 25.82 10.27 -2.54
CA GLY A 187 26.16 11.65 -2.88
C GLY A 187 27.41 12.16 -2.16
N GLN A 188 27.84 13.36 -2.52
CA GLN A 188 29.01 14.00 -1.92
C GLN A 188 28.82 14.14 -0.40
N GLY A 189 29.82 13.74 0.38
CA GLY A 189 29.78 13.80 1.85
C GLY A 189 28.72 12.90 2.49
N GLN A 190 28.18 11.90 1.78
CA GLN A 190 27.08 11.05 2.25
C GLN A 190 25.81 11.85 2.59
N ARG A 191 25.50 12.88 1.78
CA ARG A 191 24.37 13.80 1.99
C ARG A 191 23.01 13.10 2.05
N TYR A 192 22.80 12.03 1.28
CA TYR A 192 21.47 11.42 1.13
C TYR A 192 21.43 10.04 1.80
N VAL A 193 20.73 9.93 2.92
CA VAL A 193 20.53 8.66 3.62
C VAL A 193 19.43 7.87 2.93
N LEU A 194 19.74 6.68 2.41
CA LEU A 194 18.76 5.84 1.71
C LEU A 194 17.85 5.13 2.71
N MET A 195 16.53 5.26 2.53
CA MET A 195 15.55 4.71 3.45
C MET A 195 14.97 3.39 2.94
N HIS A 196 14.19 3.43 1.86
CA HIS A 196 13.60 2.25 1.24
C HIS A 196 13.38 2.49 -0.25
N LEU A 197 13.35 1.40 -1.01
CA LEU A 197 13.09 1.44 -2.45
C LEU A 197 11.64 1.87 -2.69
N LEU A 198 11.40 2.84 -3.58
CA LEU A 198 10.05 3.22 -4.03
C LEU A 198 9.65 2.47 -5.30
N GLY A 199 10.62 2.16 -6.16
CA GLY A 199 10.38 1.36 -7.35
C GLY A 199 11.65 1.10 -8.15
N LYS A 200 11.61 0.04 -8.95
CA LYS A 200 12.70 -0.40 -9.82
C LYS A 200 12.22 -0.46 -11.27
N GLY A 201 12.90 0.27 -12.14
CA GLY A 201 12.76 0.16 -13.59
C GLY A 201 13.88 -0.73 -14.17
N GLY A 202 13.91 -0.88 -15.50
CA GLY A 202 14.90 -1.73 -16.16
C GLY A 202 16.37 -1.32 -15.92
N PHE A 203 16.62 -0.01 -15.78
CA PHE A 203 17.98 0.55 -15.67
C PHE A 203 18.14 1.58 -14.56
N SER A 204 17.13 1.76 -13.71
CA SER A 204 17.17 2.74 -12.63
C SER A 204 16.34 2.29 -11.45
N GLU A 205 16.78 2.67 -10.27
CA GLU A 205 16.08 2.47 -9.01
C GLU A 205 15.70 3.83 -8.42
N VAL A 206 14.51 3.94 -7.88
CA VAL A 206 14.06 5.16 -7.20
C VAL A 206 13.96 4.85 -5.73
N TRP A 207 14.73 5.55 -4.91
CA TRP A 207 14.79 5.36 -3.47
C TRP A 207 14.19 6.56 -2.74
N LYS A 208 13.42 6.29 -1.69
CA LYS A 208 13.15 7.32 -0.69
C LYS A 208 14.44 7.57 0.06
N ALA A 209 14.86 8.81 0.17
CA ALA A 209 16.04 9.22 0.90
C ALA A 209 15.76 10.45 1.75
N PHE A 210 16.62 10.68 2.74
CA PHE A 210 16.62 11.90 3.52
C PHE A 210 17.86 12.74 3.18
N ASP A 211 17.63 14.00 2.79
CA ASP A 211 18.66 14.98 2.51
C ASP A 211 19.14 15.63 3.82
N LEU A 212 20.37 15.33 4.24
CA LEU A 212 20.95 15.83 5.49
C LEU A 212 21.27 17.34 5.47
N GLN A 213 21.38 17.94 4.28
CA GLN A 213 21.71 19.36 4.15
C GLN A 213 20.44 20.22 4.18
N ASP A 214 19.41 19.82 3.43
CA ASP A 214 18.14 20.54 3.36
C ASP A 214 17.09 20.03 4.39
N ALA A 215 17.46 19.02 5.18
CA ALA A 215 16.62 18.37 6.20
C ALA A 215 15.22 17.96 5.71
N ARG A 216 15.14 17.28 4.56
CA ARG A 216 13.87 16.88 3.94
C ARG A 216 13.94 15.53 3.25
N TYR A 217 12.78 14.89 3.09
CA TYR A 217 12.65 13.69 2.28
C TYR A 217 12.72 14.02 0.78
N VAL A 218 13.44 13.18 0.04
CA VAL A 218 13.60 13.28 -1.41
C VAL A 218 13.46 11.90 -2.05
N ALA A 219 13.21 11.87 -3.36
CA ALA A 219 13.32 10.67 -4.17
C ALA A 219 14.64 10.70 -4.95
N CYS A 220 15.52 9.74 -4.70
CA CYS A 220 16.78 9.57 -5.41
C CYS A 220 16.61 8.56 -6.54
N LYS A 221 16.59 9.03 -7.80
CA LYS A 221 16.65 8.17 -8.99
C LYS A 221 18.10 7.83 -9.29
N ILE A 222 18.48 6.59 -9.03
CA ILE A 222 19.82 6.06 -9.21
C ILE A 222 19.86 5.28 -10.53
N HIS A 223 20.70 5.72 -11.45
CA HIS A 223 20.86 5.07 -12.76
C HIS A 223 21.95 4.00 -12.70
N ARG A 224 21.66 2.79 -13.20
CA ARG A 224 22.62 1.69 -13.29
C ARG A 224 23.12 1.56 -14.72
N VAL A 225 24.42 1.76 -14.90
CA VAL A 225 25.10 1.49 -16.17
C VAL A 225 25.72 0.10 -16.08
N GLN A 226 25.22 -0.84 -16.87
CA GLN A 226 25.76 -2.21 -16.89
C GLN A 226 27.18 -2.22 -17.47
N ARG A 227 28.05 -3.07 -16.92
CA ARG A 227 29.48 -3.11 -17.30
C ARG A 227 29.68 -3.68 -18.70
N GLU A 228 28.76 -4.54 -19.12
CA GLU A 228 28.76 -5.27 -20.38
C GLU A 228 28.34 -4.38 -21.57
N TRP A 229 27.85 -3.17 -21.30
CA TRP A 229 27.42 -2.26 -22.35
C TRP A 229 28.60 -1.71 -23.16
N SER A 230 28.41 -1.71 -24.49
CA SER A 230 29.31 -1.03 -25.42
C SER A 230 29.48 0.45 -25.03
N ALA A 231 30.63 1.04 -25.38
CA ALA A 231 30.88 2.46 -25.12
C ALA A 231 29.80 3.36 -25.75
N GLN A 232 29.32 2.99 -26.94
CA GLN A 232 28.24 3.70 -27.64
C GLN A 232 26.91 3.63 -26.88
N THR A 233 26.53 2.44 -26.37
CA THR A 233 25.32 2.25 -25.57
C THR A 233 25.37 3.05 -24.28
N ARG A 234 26.50 3.03 -23.56
CA ARG A 234 26.71 3.82 -22.34
C ARG A 234 26.58 5.31 -22.58
N LEU A 235 27.17 5.81 -23.68
CA LEU A 235 27.07 7.22 -24.05
C LEU A 235 25.62 7.61 -24.42
N HIS A 236 24.93 6.76 -25.18
CA HIS A 236 23.54 7.01 -25.56
C HIS A 236 22.61 7.06 -24.34
N TYR A 237 22.77 6.10 -23.41
CA TYR A 237 22.01 6.07 -22.17
C TYR A 237 22.28 7.31 -21.30
N ARG A 238 23.55 7.71 -21.16
CA ARG A 238 23.93 8.93 -20.42
C ARG A 238 23.28 10.18 -21.03
N ARG A 239 23.32 10.32 -22.35
CA ARG A 239 22.66 11.44 -23.05
C ARG A 239 21.15 11.45 -22.82
N HIS A 240 20.52 10.27 -22.76
CA HIS A 240 19.10 10.16 -22.47
C HIS A 240 18.77 10.62 -21.04
N ALA A 241 19.53 10.17 -20.04
CA ALA A 241 19.37 10.61 -18.64
C ALA A 241 19.64 12.11 -18.46
N ASP A 242 20.68 12.65 -19.11
CA ASP A 242 20.99 14.08 -19.07
C ASP A 242 19.88 14.91 -19.72
N ARG A 243 19.24 14.42 -20.79
CA ARG A 243 18.08 15.07 -21.42
C ARG A 243 16.85 15.05 -20.51
N GLU A 244 16.55 13.92 -19.87
CA GLU A 244 15.46 13.80 -18.89
C GLU A 244 15.64 14.85 -17.77
N LEU A 245 16.85 14.94 -17.22
CA LEU A 245 17.20 15.92 -16.20
C LEU A 245 17.04 17.37 -16.69
N ALA A 246 17.46 17.66 -17.93
CA ALA A 246 17.35 19.00 -18.51
C ALA A 246 15.88 19.44 -18.64
N ILE A 247 15.01 18.56 -19.13
CA ILE A 247 13.56 18.82 -19.26
C ILE A 247 12.93 19.00 -17.88
N MET A 248 13.24 18.13 -16.91
CA MET A 248 12.61 18.21 -15.60
C MET A 248 13.03 19.46 -14.80
N ARG A 249 14.18 20.06 -15.12
CA ARG A 249 14.60 21.35 -14.53
C ARG A 249 13.81 22.55 -15.06
N THR A 250 13.36 22.49 -16.32
CA THR A 250 12.56 23.58 -16.92
C THR A 250 11.10 23.51 -16.52
N LEU A 251 10.60 22.32 -16.16
CA LEU A 251 9.25 22.09 -15.67
C LEU A 251 9.09 22.46 -14.19
N GLN A 252 9.12 23.75 -13.86
CA GLN A 252 8.76 24.25 -12.52
C GLN A 252 7.30 24.67 -12.48
N HIS A 253 6.41 23.70 -12.22
CA HIS A 253 4.99 23.96 -11.97
C HIS A 253 4.56 23.34 -10.63
N PRO A 254 3.63 23.96 -9.87
CA PRO A 254 3.28 23.55 -8.50
C PRO A 254 2.88 22.08 -8.26
N PRO A 255 2.34 21.30 -9.23
CA PRO A 255 2.17 19.86 -9.01
C PRO A 255 3.38 19.00 -9.43
N HIS A 256 4.42 19.58 -10.03
CA HIS A 256 5.56 18.84 -10.57
C HIS A 256 6.71 18.72 -9.56
N THR A 257 7.27 17.52 -9.45
CA THR A 257 8.44 17.24 -8.62
C THR A 257 9.66 18.05 -9.09
N THR A 258 10.17 18.95 -8.23
CA THR A 258 11.42 19.68 -8.52
C THR A 258 12.61 18.73 -8.46
N LEU A 259 13.35 18.58 -9.56
CA LEU A 259 14.55 17.74 -9.60
C LEU A 259 15.83 18.51 -9.30
N ARG A 260 16.72 17.86 -8.54
CA ARG A 260 18.10 18.31 -8.33
C ARG A 260 19.04 17.19 -8.74
N ARG A 261 20.14 17.55 -9.41
CA ARG A 261 21.20 16.60 -9.72
C ARG A 261 22.04 16.43 -8.47
N VAL A 262 22.30 15.17 -8.12
CA VAL A 262 23.24 14.75 -7.09
C VAL A 262 24.51 14.24 -7.76
#